data_AF-A0A965HJG5-F1
#
_entry.id   AF-A0A965HJG5-F1
#
_cell.length_a   1.000
_cell.length_b   1.000
_cell.length_c   1.000
_cell.angle_alpha   90.00
_cell.angle_beta   90.00
_cell.angle_gamma   90.00
#
_symmetry.space_group_name_H-M   'P 1'
#
loop_
_entity.id
_entity.type
_entity.pdbx_description
1 polymer ?
#
loop_
_entity_poly.entity_id
_entity_poly.type
_entity_poly.pdbx_seq_one_letter_code
_entity_poly.pdbx_strand_id
1 'polypeptide(L)'
;MCTQPDINCVGVFGLERGQEKGYGIKVGGGLSSAPHLAQTLPVFLKPEDILPMAHYTSVIYRDHGFRDKRARARLKFLMADWGAEKFLSEVERVAGRKFERHSEFVFPENPETDHVGVHAQIQKGFYWVGVCLAGGRLTGQQMRTIADLSEKYGEKGKVGMRGTNKQNLVIVNIPEKNVEALKKDLVAAGLVVEPSNFRKGCVSCTGIEFCNLAVGETKNRMIRMVGELEQLCSYYKDQVTVPPEPLMGSKKSASTCSLAGKQVRMLGLTF
;
A
#
# COMPACT_ATOMS: atom_id res chain seq x y z
N MET A 1 2.51 -5.20 6.21
CA MET A 1 1.87 -4.13 7.00
C MET A 1 1.20 -3.20 6.02
N CYS A 2 0.06 -2.58 6.35
CA CYS A 2 -0.67 -1.72 5.39
C CYS A 2 0.16 -0.56 4.83
N THR A 3 1.13 -0.03 5.59
CA THR A 3 2.02 1.05 5.12
C THR A 3 3.18 0.56 4.24
N GLN A 4 3.36 -0.76 4.12
CA GLN A 4 4.39 -1.42 3.31
C GLN A 4 5.79 -0.77 3.44
N PRO A 5 6.36 -0.66 4.66
CA PRO A 5 7.62 0.05 4.89
C PRO A 5 8.79 -0.59 4.12
N ASP A 6 8.71 -1.88 3.81
CA ASP A 6 9.75 -2.65 3.11
C ASP A 6 9.99 -2.19 1.66
N ILE A 7 9.04 -1.50 1.03
CA ILE A 7 9.14 -1.09 -0.39
C ILE A 7 9.19 0.43 -0.58
N ASN A 8 9.18 1.18 0.53
CA ASN A 8 9.29 2.63 0.53
C ASN A 8 10.76 3.05 0.61
N CYS A 9 11.09 4.21 0.04
CA CYS A 9 12.43 4.79 0.21
C CYS A 9 12.71 5.12 1.68
N VAL A 10 11.69 5.60 2.39
CA VAL A 10 11.66 5.79 3.84
C VAL A 10 10.35 5.22 4.36
N GLY A 11 10.42 4.12 5.11
CA GLY A 11 9.26 3.42 5.67
C GLY A 11 9.31 3.43 7.18
N VAL A 12 8.33 4.04 7.82
CA VAL A 12 8.21 4.08 9.30
C VAL A 12 7.16 3.05 9.74
N PHE A 13 7.43 2.36 10.84
CA PHE A 13 6.50 1.39 11.43
C PHE A 13 6.45 1.56 12.94
N GLY A 14 5.29 1.26 13.54
CA GLY A 14 5.13 1.29 15.00
C GLY A 14 5.97 0.20 15.67
N LEU A 15 6.58 0.55 16.79
CA LEU A 15 7.46 -0.32 17.56
C LEU A 15 7.15 -0.16 19.04
N GLU A 16 7.10 -1.26 19.78
CA GLU A 16 6.99 -1.25 21.24
C GLU A 16 8.28 -1.83 21.83
N ARG A 17 8.88 -1.10 22.79
CA ARG A 17 10.10 -1.51 23.50
C ARG A 17 9.79 -1.54 24.99
N GLY A 18 9.46 -2.71 25.51
CA GLY A 18 8.89 -2.84 26.85
C GLY A 18 7.53 -2.14 26.92
N GLN A 19 7.42 -1.10 27.75
CA GLN A 19 6.21 -0.26 27.85
C GLN A 19 6.25 0.99 26.96
N GLU A 20 7.39 1.29 26.36
CA GLU A 20 7.56 2.51 25.55
C GLU A 20 7.07 2.27 24.12
N LYS A 21 6.20 3.17 23.63
CA LYS A 21 5.72 3.16 22.25
C LYS A 21 6.49 4.18 21.43
N GLY A 22 6.99 3.74 20.29
CA GLY A 22 7.71 4.59 19.36
C GLY A 22 7.66 3.99 17.96
N TYR A 23 8.73 4.21 17.21
CA TYR A 23 8.80 3.82 15.82
C TYR A 23 10.15 3.21 15.46
N GLY A 24 10.10 2.24 14.56
CA GLY A 24 11.26 1.82 13.78
C GLY A 24 11.22 2.45 12.38
N ILE A 25 12.35 2.40 11.69
CA ILE A 25 12.49 2.94 10.34
C ILE A 25 13.22 1.94 9.42
N LYS A 26 12.74 1.82 8.19
CA LYS A 26 13.38 1.13 7.08
C LYS A 26 13.74 2.11 5.99
N VAL A 27 14.91 1.95 5.38
CA VAL A 27 15.40 2.85 4.34
C VAL A 27 15.86 2.06 3.12
N GLY A 28 15.57 2.58 1.92
CA GLY A 28 16.09 2.04 0.66
C GLY A 28 15.23 0.96 0.00
N GLY A 29 13.92 0.93 0.23
CA GLY A 29 13.01 0.05 -0.53
C GLY A 29 12.71 0.58 -1.93
N GLY A 30 12.38 -0.33 -2.85
CA GLY A 30 11.77 0.06 -4.13
C GLY A 30 11.65 -1.05 -5.19
N LEU A 31 10.46 -1.15 -5.79
CA LEU A 31 9.98 -2.19 -6.71
C LEU A 31 10.15 -1.86 -8.21
N SER A 32 11.23 -1.17 -8.58
CA SER A 32 11.52 -1.00 -10.01
C SER A 32 12.25 -2.23 -10.54
N SER A 33 12.77 -2.17 -11.76
CA SER A 33 13.42 -3.30 -12.47
C SER A 33 14.44 -4.13 -11.67
N ALA A 34 15.10 -3.53 -10.69
CA ALA A 34 15.91 -4.23 -9.69
C ALA A 34 15.26 -4.08 -8.30
N PRO A 35 14.32 -4.95 -7.88
CA PRO A 35 13.62 -4.80 -6.62
C PRO A 35 14.57 -4.93 -5.43
N HIS A 36 14.44 -4.04 -4.45
CA HIS A 36 15.18 -4.09 -3.19
C HIS A 36 14.20 -3.91 -2.03
N LEU A 37 14.37 -4.72 -1.00
CA LEU A 37 13.70 -4.49 0.29
C LEU A 37 14.49 -3.44 1.07
N ALA A 38 13.76 -2.56 1.75
CA ALA A 38 14.32 -1.56 2.64
C ALA A 38 15.04 -2.24 3.81
N GLN A 39 16.19 -1.70 4.20
CA GLN A 39 16.96 -2.17 5.34
C GLN A 39 16.49 -1.46 6.61
N THR A 40 16.27 -2.21 7.68
CA THR A 40 15.92 -1.65 9.00
C THR A 40 17.15 -0.96 9.60
N LEU A 41 17.01 0.29 10.02
CA LEU A 41 18.05 0.96 10.80
C LEU A 41 17.95 0.54 12.27
N PRO A 42 19.08 0.30 12.97
CA PRO A 42 19.09 -0.19 14.34
C PRO A 42 18.79 0.92 15.36
N VAL A 43 17.63 1.57 15.25
CA VAL A 43 17.21 2.71 16.07
C VAL A 43 15.79 2.57 16.59
N PHE A 44 15.55 3.19 17.74
CA PHE A 44 14.23 3.49 18.28
C PHE A 44 13.98 5.00 18.12
N LEU A 45 12.84 5.37 17.53
CA LEU A 45 12.49 6.76 17.26
C LEU A 45 11.25 7.16 18.05
N LYS A 46 11.33 8.32 18.71
CA LYS A 46 10.16 8.98 19.30
C LYS A 46 9.39 9.77 18.23
N PRO A 47 8.13 10.14 18.46
CA PRO A 47 7.34 10.91 17.48
C PRO A 47 8.06 12.15 16.94
N GLU A 48 8.78 12.87 17.80
CA GLU A 48 9.58 14.05 17.47
C GLU A 48 10.79 13.76 16.58
N ASP A 49 11.29 12.52 16.54
CA ASP A 49 12.44 12.12 15.74
C ASP A 49 12.09 11.79 14.28
N ILE A 50 10.81 11.53 13.98
CA ILE A 50 10.38 11.03 12.67
C ILE A 50 10.66 12.02 11.54
N LEU A 51 10.23 13.27 11.72
CA LEU A 51 10.45 14.32 10.72
C LEU A 51 11.95 14.66 10.54
N PRO A 52 12.74 14.85 11.62
CA PRO A 52 14.19 14.98 11.52
C PRO A 52 14.84 13.80 10.76
N MET A 53 14.49 12.56 11.09
CA MET A 53 15.07 11.38 10.45
C MET A 53 14.77 11.33 8.94
N ALA A 54 13.55 11.64 8.53
CA ALA A 54 13.17 11.74 7.12
C ALA A 54 13.91 12.90 6.41
N HIS A 55 14.08 14.03 7.08
CA HIS A 55 14.84 15.17 6.57
C HIS A 55 16.30 14.81 6.34
N TYR A 56 16.99 14.26 7.34
CA TYR A 56 18.41 13.89 7.22
C TYR A 56 18.62 12.76 6.20
N THR A 57 17.70 11.79 6.12
CA THR A 57 17.71 10.79 5.04
C THR A 57 17.65 11.44 3.66
N SER A 58 16.83 12.49 3.51
CA SER A 58 16.73 13.25 2.26
C SER A 58 17.99 14.05 1.95
N VAL A 59 18.64 14.63 2.97
CA VAL A 59 19.94 15.31 2.85
C VAL A 59 21.03 14.34 2.39
N ILE A 60 21.16 13.17 3.03
CA ILE A 60 22.12 12.14 2.63
C ILE A 60 21.86 11.68 1.20
N TYR A 61 20.60 11.44 0.83
CA TYR A 61 20.28 11.07 -0.55
C TYR A 61 20.58 12.19 -1.55
N ARG A 62 20.35 13.46 -1.18
CA ARG A 62 20.69 14.62 -2.02
C ARG A 62 22.19 14.66 -2.29
N ASP A 63 23.00 14.55 -1.24
CA ASP A 63 24.44 14.81 -1.26
C ASP A 63 25.27 13.61 -1.75
N HIS A 64 24.79 12.38 -1.51
CA HIS A 64 25.53 11.15 -1.82
C HIS A 64 24.82 10.19 -2.79
N GLY A 65 23.58 10.49 -3.19
CA GLY A 65 22.85 9.66 -4.15
C GLY A 65 23.47 9.70 -5.54
N PHE A 66 23.55 8.54 -6.21
CA PHE A 66 24.10 8.44 -7.56
C PHE A 66 23.33 9.28 -8.58
N ARG A 67 24.05 10.02 -9.42
CA ARG A 67 23.46 10.91 -10.45
C ARG A 67 23.83 10.55 -11.88
N ASP A 68 24.79 9.65 -12.10
CA ASP A 68 25.32 9.37 -13.44
C ASP A 68 24.32 8.62 -14.33
N LYS A 69 23.67 7.59 -13.79
CA LYS A 69 22.73 6.73 -14.53
C LYS A 69 21.37 6.74 -13.86
N ARG A 70 20.34 7.19 -14.60
CA ARG A 70 18.95 7.24 -14.10
C ARG A 70 18.47 5.91 -13.52
N ALA A 71 18.83 4.79 -14.17
CA ALA A 71 18.46 3.45 -13.72
C ALA A 71 19.04 3.07 -12.33
N ARG A 72 20.15 3.70 -11.92
CA ARG A 72 20.84 3.48 -10.64
C ARG A 72 20.71 4.67 -9.67
N ALA A 73 19.86 5.66 -9.97
CA ALA A 73 19.81 6.91 -9.20
C ALA A 73 18.99 6.84 -7.91
N ARG A 74 18.21 5.77 -7.68
CA ARG A 74 17.31 5.64 -6.51
C ARG A 74 18.07 5.34 -5.22
N LEU A 75 17.57 5.83 -4.08
CA LEU A 75 18.14 5.64 -2.73
C LEU A 75 18.48 4.17 -2.40
N LYS A 76 17.70 3.21 -2.91
CA LYS A 76 17.95 1.77 -2.72
C LYS A 76 19.36 1.32 -3.12
N PHE A 77 19.96 1.94 -4.15
CA PHE A 77 21.31 1.59 -4.58
C PHE A 77 22.38 2.16 -3.65
N LEU A 78 22.17 3.38 -3.14
CA LEU A 78 23.04 3.93 -2.09
C LEU A 78 22.97 3.07 -0.82
N MET A 79 21.76 2.66 -0.43
CA MET A 79 21.58 1.75 0.72
C MET A 79 22.20 0.37 0.49
N ALA A 80 22.13 -0.17 -0.73
CA ALA A 80 22.81 -1.43 -1.06
C ALA A 80 24.34 -1.31 -0.93
N ASP A 81 24.92 -0.18 -1.36
CA ASP A 81 26.37 0.03 -1.32
C ASP A 81 26.88 0.44 0.07
N TRP A 82 26.10 1.18 0.85
CA TRP A 82 26.51 1.66 2.19
C TRP A 82 26.11 0.71 3.32
N GLY A 83 24.95 0.08 3.22
CA GLY A 83 24.33 -0.65 4.32
C GLY A 83 23.76 0.25 5.42
N ALA A 84 22.96 -0.35 6.30
CA ALA A 84 22.25 0.36 7.38
C ALA A 84 23.19 1.09 8.37
N GLU A 85 24.27 0.46 8.81
CA GLU A 85 25.17 1.02 9.83
C GLU A 85 25.88 2.29 9.35
N LYS A 86 26.49 2.24 8.17
CA LYS A 86 27.16 3.41 7.58
C LYS A 86 26.16 4.52 7.29
N PHE A 87 24.99 4.18 6.75
CA PHE A 87 23.95 5.16 6.49
C PHE A 87 23.50 5.89 7.76
N LEU A 88 23.26 5.14 8.84
CA LEU A 88 22.91 5.71 10.14
C LEU A 88 24.02 6.61 10.68
N SER A 89 25.28 6.19 10.59
CA SER A 89 26.43 7.01 10.99
C SER A 89 26.46 8.36 10.26
N GLU A 90 26.21 8.37 8.95
CA GLU A 90 26.17 9.62 8.16
C GLU A 90 24.95 10.49 8.51
N VAL A 91 23.80 9.88 8.76
CA VAL A 91 22.62 10.60 9.25
C VAL A 91 22.92 11.28 10.59
N GLU A 92 23.55 10.59 11.53
CA GLU A 92 23.93 11.15 12.83
C GLU A 92 24.98 12.27 12.72
N ARG A 93 25.92 12.12 11.78
CA ARG A 93 26.90 13.17 11.47
C ARG A 93 26.21 14.45 11.01
N VAL A 94 25.24 14.35 10.10
CA VAL A 94 24.46 15.51 9.63
C VAL A 94 23.53 16.06 10.71
N ALA A 95 22.94 15.17 11.53
CA ALA A 95 22.06 15.56 12.62
C ALA A 95 22.78 16.26 13.78
N GLY A 96 24.10 16.10 13.88
CA GLY A 96 24.88 16.58 15.02
C GLY A 96 24.54 15.90 16.35
N ARG A 97 23.81 14.77 16.30
CA ARG A 97 23.41 13.98 17.47
C ARG A 97 23.26 12.51 17.12
N LYS A 98 23.31 11.66 18.14
CA LYS A 98 23.00 10.24 18.01
C LYS A 98 21.53 9.96 18.25
N PHE A 99 21.00 8.97 17.54
CA PHE A 99 19.68 8.41 17.78
C PHE A 99 19.78 7.20 18.70
N GLU A 100 18.71 6.95 19.44
CA GLU A 100 18.64 5.84 20.37
C GLU A 100 18.72 4.51 19.62
N ARG A 101 19.60 3.60 20.07
CA ARG A 101 19.83 2.31 19.39
C ARG A 101 18.80 1.27 19.79
N HIS A 102 18.46 0.40 18.85
CA HIS A 102 17.57 -0.74 19.07
C HIS A 102 17.75 -1.81 17.98
N SER A 103 17.80 -3.09 18.36
CA SER A 103 18.12 -4.20 17.46
C SER A 103 17.07 -5.31 17.43
N GLU A 104 16.07 -5.28 18.31
CA GLU A 104 15.09 -6.36 18.48
C GLU A 104 13.75 -6.03 17.82
N PHE A 105 13.64 -6.31 16.53
CA PHE A 105 12.42 -5.98 15.77
C PHE A 105 11.47 -7.17 15.70
N VAL A 106 10.31 -7.04 16.35
CA VAL A 106 9.21 -7.99 16.21
C VAL A 106 8.22 -7.48 15.16
N PHE A 107 8.05 -8.23 14.08
CA PHE A 107 7.08 -7.91 13.04
C PHE A 107 5.84 -8.82 13.17
N PRO A 108 4.63 -8.25 13.09
CA PRO A 108 3.39 -9.04 13.14
C PRO A 108 3.31 -10.10 12.03
N GLU A 109 2.67 -11.22 12.34
CA GLU A 109 2.29 -12.23 11.35
C GLU A 109 1.01 -11.78 10.64
N ASN A 110 1.04 -11.76 9.29
CA ASN A 110 -0.05 -11.29 8.42
C ASN A 110 -0.63 -9.89 8.71
N PRO A 111 0.20 -8.84 8.69
CA PRO A 111 -0.23 -7.48 9.01
C PRO A 111 -0.91 -6.73 7.86
N GLU A 112 -1.36 -7.42 6.83
CA GLU A 112 -2.08 -6.78 5.74
C GLU A 112 -3.58 -6.83 5.99
N THR A 113 -4.23 -5.67 5.86
CA THR A 113 -5.69 -5.58 5.84
C THR A 113 -6.12 -4.93 4.53
N ASP A 114 -7.22 -5.41 3.96
CA ASP A 114 -7.74 -4.86 2.71
C ASP A 114 -8.50 -3.53 2.91
N HIS A 115 -8.85 -3.22 4.17
CA HIS A 115 -9.67 -2.06 4.55
C HIS A 115 -10.98 -1.98 3.75
N VAL A 116 -11.65 -3.11 3.56
CA VAL A 116 -12.95 -3.23 2.86
C VAL A 116 -14.01 -3.81 3.79
N GLY A 117 -15.27 -3.40 3.60
CA GLY A 117 -16.42 -3.85 4.39
C GLY A 117 -16.70 -2.94 5.58
N VAL A 118 -17.56 -3.41 6.47
CA VAL A 118 -18.00 -2.68 7.66
C VAL A 118 -17.20 -3.14 8.86
N HIS A 119 -16.64 -2.18 9.60
CA HIS A 119 -15.82 -2.47 10.78
C HIS A 119 -16.04 -1.42 11.86
N ALA A 120 -16.04 -1.87 13.12
CA ALA A 120 -16.12 -0.96 14.26
C ALA A 120 -14.85 -0.11 14.38
N GLN A 121 -15.02 1.15 14.79
CA GLN A 121 -13.92 2.02 15.21
C GLN A 121 -13.59 1.81 16.69
N ILE A 122 -12.45 2.36 17.11
CA ILE A 122 -12.09 2.43 18.55
C ILE A 122 -13.06 3.32 19.34
N GLN A 123 -13.68 4.30 18.68
CA GLN A 123 -14.74 5.12 19.27
C GLN A 123 -16.05 4.31 19.32
N LYS A 124 -16.60 4.14 20.52
CA LYS A 124 -17.85 3.38 20.72
C LYS A 124 -19.00 3.95 19.87
N GLY A 125 -19.73 3.06 19.19
CA GLY A 125 -20.88 3.40 18.34
C GLY A 125 -20.53 3.97 16.97
N PHE A 126 -19.24 4.02 16.60
CA PHE A 126 -18.79 4.45 15.28
C PHE A 126 -18.18 3.31 14.47
N TYR A 127 -18.39 3.39 13.17
CA TYR A 127 -17.93 2.42 12.18
C TYR A 127 -17.19 3.13 11.06
N TRP A 128 -16.38 2.36 10.35
CA TRP A 128 -15.86 2.73 9.05
C TRP A 128 -16.32 1.71 8.00
N VAL A 129 -16.60 2.21 6.80
CA VAL A 129 -17.10 1.42 5.67
C VAL A 129 -16.11 1.54 4.53
N GLY A 130 -15.43 0.45 4.23
CA GLY A 130 -14.50 0.33 3.11
C GLY A 130 -15.22 -0.06 1.83
N VAL A 131 -15.06 0.75 0.79
CA VAL A 131 -15.61 0.57 -0.56
C VAL A 131 -14.52 0.01 -1.47
N CYS A 132 -14.78 -1.18 -2.01
CA CYS A 132 -13.91 -1.83 -2.98
C CYS A 132 -14.06 -1.21 -4.36
N LEU A 133 -12.97 -0.69 -4.89
CA LEU A 133 -12.88 -0.12 -6.22
C LEU A 133 -11.91 -1.00 -6.99
N ALA A 134 -12.42 -1.97 -7.74
CA ALA A 134 -11.56 -2.87 -8.51
C ALA A 134 -10.64 -2.05 -9.44
N GLY A 135 -9.32 -2.09 -9.18
CA GLY A 135 -8.34 -1.30 -9.92
C GLY A 135 -8.43 0.22 -9.70
N GLY A 136 -9.12 0.70 -8.65
CA GLY A 136 -9.26 2.11 -8.31
C GLY A 136 -9.94 2.97 -9.36
N ARG A 137 -10.81 2.40 -10.22
CA ARG A 137 -11.53 3.15 -11.25
C ARG A 137 -12.86 3.67 -10.67
N LEU A 138 -13.09 4.97 -10.83
CA LEU A 138 -14.32 5.66 -10.46
C LEU A 138 -14.74 6.60 -11.59
N THR A 139 -16.05 6.72 -11.79
CA THR A 139 -16.60 7.82 -12.58
C THR A 139 -16.72 9.09 -11.74
N GLY A 140 -16.76 10.25 -12.39
CA GLY A 140 -16.99 11.52 -11.68
C GLY A 140 -18.33 11.55 -10.94
N GLN A 141 -19.35 10.84 -11.45
CA GLN A 141 -20.64 10.72 -10.78
C GLN A 141 -20.55 9.88 -9.51
N GLN A 142 -19.90 8.71 -9.58
CA GLN A 142 -19.69 7.88 -8.39
C GLN A 142 -18.88 8.61 -7.32
N MET A 143 -17.86 9.39 -7.71
CA MET A 143 -17.09 10.19 -6.76
C MET A 143 -17.96 11.21 -6.00
N ARG A 144 -18.83 11.94 -6.71
CA ARG A 144 -19.80 12.87 -6.08
C ARG A 144 -20.77 12.12 -5.16
N THR A 145 -21.33 11.01 -5.64
CA THR A 145 -22.25 10.20 -4.85
C THR A 145 -21.61 9.68 -3.56
N ILE A 146 -20.35 9.23 -3.59
CA ILE A 146 -19.64 8.82 -2.36
C ILE A 146 -19.50 9.99 -1.39
N ALA A 147 -19.17 11.19 -1.88
CA ALA A 147 -19.07 12.38 -1.05
C ALA A 147 -20.43 12.72 -0.40
N ASP A 148 -21.50 12.79 -1.20
CA ASP A 148 -22.85 13.08 -0.70
C ASP A 148 -23.30 12.05 0.35
N LEU A 149 -23.03 10.76 0.11
CA LEU A 149 -23.37 9.69 1.06
C LEU A 149 -22.53 9.77 2.33
N SER A 150 -21.26 10.16 2.22
CA SER A 150 -20.40 10.36 3.39
C SER A 150 -20.92 11.49 4.28
N GLU A 151 -21.43 12.57 3.69
CA GLU A 151 -22.01 13.69 4.43
C GLU A 151 -23.39 13.35 5.02
N LYS A 152 -24.22 12.62 4.26
CA LYS A 152 -25.56 12.21 4.67
C LYS A 152 -25.52 11.25 5.86
N TYR A 153 -24.61 10.28 5.84
CA TYR A 153 -24.57 9.19 6.82
C TYR A 153 -23.48 9.33 7.87
N GLY A 154 -22.46 10.13 7.62
CA GLY A 154 -21.40 10.42 8.58
C GLY A 154 -21.87 11.33 9.72
N GLU A 155 -21.13 11.29 10.82
CA GLU A 155 -21.36 12.21 11.94
C GLU A 155 -21.03 13.64 11.55
N LYS A 156 -21.96 14.57 11.82
CA LYS A 156 -21.81 15.98 11.46
C LYS A 156 -20.53 16.56 12.08
N GLY A 157 -19.74 17.27 11.26
CA GLY A 157 -18.46 17.83 11.68
C GLY A 157 -17.32 16.83 11.84
N LYS A 158 -17.56 15.53 11.62
CA LYS A 158 -16.54 14.47 11.66
C LYS A 158 -16.47 13.64 10.38
N VAL A 159 -17.22 13.99 9.34
CA VAL A 159 -17.21 13.31 8.05
C VAL A 159 -15.78 13.22 7.51
N GLY A 160 -15.40 12.06 7.00
CA GLY A 160 -14.07 11.87 6.43
C GLY A 160 -13.99 10.67 5.50
N MET A 161 -13.09 10.76 4.54
CA MET A 161 -12.77 9.69 3.60
C MET A 161 -11.25 9.49 3.53
N ARG A 162 -10.82 8.25 3.31
CA ARG A 162 -9.39 7.88 3.18
C ARG A 162 -9.19 6.96 1.99
N GLY A 163 -8.13 7.18 1.23
CA GLY A 163 -7.66 6.22 0.24
C GLY A 163 -6.82 5.11 0.88
N THR A 164 -6.80 3.93 0.26
CA THR A 164 -5.93 2.81 0.66
C THR A 164 -4.84 2.58 -0.38
N ASN A 165 -3.73 1.98 0.03
CA ASN A 165 -2.68 1.54 -0.90
C ASN A 165 -3.14 0.41 -1.84
N LYS A 166 -4.29 -0.23 -1.55
CA LYS A 166 -4.97 -1.19 -2.43
C LYS A 166 -6.00 -0.54 -3.36
N GLN A 167 -5.93 0.78 -3.55
CA GLN A 167 -6.77 1.54 -4.48
C GLN A 167 -8.26 1.59 -4.09
N ASN A 168 -8.59 1.31 -2.84
CA ASN A 168 -9.95 1.38 -2.29
C ASN A 168 -10.17 2.70 -1.54
N LEU A 169 -11.42 2.96 -1.15
CA LEU A 169 -11.79 4.09 -0.30
C LEU A 169 -12.39 3.62 1.02
N VAL A 170 -12.20 4.38 2.08
CA VAL A 170 -12.80 4.14 3.40
C VAL A 170 -13.55 5.39 3.83
N ILE A 171 -14.84 5.24 4.14
CA ILE A 171 -15.66 6.28 4.76
C ILE A 171 -15.59 6.05 6.27
N VAL A 172 -15.21 7.07 7.03
CA VAL A 172 -15.02 6.98 8.48
C VAL A 172 -16.10 7.73 9.25
N ASN A 173 -16.21 7.42 10.55
CA ASN A 173 -17.06 8.15 11.51
C ASN A 173 -18.55 8.03 11.16
N ILE A 174 -18.99 6.82 10.80
CA ILE A 174 -20.38 6.49 10.54
C ILE A 174 -21.03 5.99 11.85
N PRO A 175 -22.08 6.64 12.37
CA PRO A 175 -22.83 6.11 13.51
C PRO A 175 -23.45 4.76 13.17
N GLU A 176 -23.46 3.82 14.12
CA GLU A 176 -23.97 2.45 13.96
C GLU A 176 -25.34 2.38 13.26
N LYS A 177 -26.28 3.23 13.70
CA LYS A 177 -27.64 3.33 13.13
C LYS A 177 -27.69 3.66 11.63
N ASN A 178 -26.64 4.26 11.08
CA ASN A 178 -26.57 4.70 9.69
C ASN A 178 -25.86 3.69 8.77
N VAL A 179 -25.20 2.66 9.33
CA VAL A 179 -24.33 1.74 8.59
C VAL A 179 -25.09 0.98 7.50
N GLU A 180 -26.22 0.36 7.84
CA GLU A 180 -27.00 -0.43 6.88
C GLU A 180 -27.61 0.43 5.77
N ALA A 181 -28.07 1.64 6.11
CA ALA A 181 -28.60 2.59 5.14
C ALA A 181 -27.51 3.07 4.17
N LEU A 182 -26.31 3.40 4.68
CA LEU A 182 -25.15 3.74 3.86
C LEU A 182 -24.76 2.59 2.94
N LYS A 183 -24.67 1.36 3.45
CA LYS A 183 -24.33 0.16 2.66
C LYS A 183 -25.31 -0.02 1.50
N LYS A 184 -26.62 0.10 1.77
CA LYS A 184 -27.67 -0.02 0.75
C LYS A 184 -27.52 1.06 -0.34
N ASP A 185 -27.32 2.32 0.03
CA ASP A 185 -27.20 3.41 -0.93
C ASP A 185 -25.90 3.31 -1.76
N LEU A 186 -24.79 2.84 -1.15
CA LEU A 186 -23.54 2.57 -1.88
C LEU A 186 -23.75 1.48 -2.95
N VAL A 187 -24.42 0.38 -2.58
CA VAL A 187 -24.73 -0.71 -3.53
C VAL A 187 -25.67 -0.22 -4.64
N ALA A 188 -26.68 0.59 -4.31
CA ALA A 188 -27.59 1.20 -5.29
C ALA A 188 -26.84 2.13 -6.28
N ALA A 189 -25.75 2.76 -5.84
CA ALA A 189 -24.85 3.56 -6.68
C ALA A 189 -23.84 2.72 -7.50
N GLY A 190 -23.96 1.39 -7.49
CA GLY A 190 -23.07 0.47 -8.20
C GLY A 190 -21.69 0.33 -7.56
N LEU A 191 -21.56 0.60 -6.26
CA LEU A 191 -20.31 0.45 -5.51
C LEU A 191 -20.32 -0.85 -4.71
N VAL A 192 -19.14 -1.43 -4.51
CA VAL A 192 -19.00 -2.74 -3.86
C VAL A 192 -18.50 -2.57 -2.43
N VAL A 193 -19.30 -2.96 -1.45
CA VAL A 193 -18.92 -2.93 -0.01
C VAL A 193 -18.47 -4.32 0.47
N GLU A 194 -19.07 -5.38 -0.06
CA GLU A 194 -18.75 -6.78 0.27
C GLU A 194 -18.24 -7.53 -0.98
N PRO A 195 -17.00 -7.28 -1.41
CA PRO A 195 -16.43 -7.96 -2.57
C PRO A 195 -16.10 -9.43 -2.31
N SER A 196 -15.89 -10.18 -3.40
CA SER A 196 -15.24 -11.49 -3.36
C SER A 196 -13.77 -11.37 -2.96
N ASN A 197 -13.15 -12.49 -2.56
CA ASN A 197 -11.72 -12.49 -2.23
C ASN A 197 -10.82 -12.22 -3.44
N PHE A 198 -11.28 -12.55 -4.64
CA PHE A 198 -10.57 -12.18 -5.87
C PHE A 198 -10.54 -10.67 -6.03
N ARG A 199 -11.69 -10.00 -5.84
CA ARG A 199 -11.83 -8.56 -6.05
C ARG A 199 -11.17 -7.71 -4.95
N LYS A 200 -11.16 -8.17 -3.68
CA LYS A 200 -10.50 -7.47 -2.55
C LYS A 200 -9.03 -7.18 -2.79
N GLY A 201 -8.31 -8.14 -3.39
CA GLY A 201 -6.88 -8.07 -3.62
C GLY A 201 -6.47 -7.38 -4.94
N CYS A 202 -7.42 -6.89 -5.74
CA CYS A 202 -7.13 -6.40 -7.07
C CYS A 202 -6.55 -4.98 -7.10
N VAL A 203 -5.25 -4.90 -7.34
CA VAL A 203 -4.52 -3.67 -7.62
C VAL A 203 -4.07 -3.69 -9.07
N SER A 204 -4.28 -2.60 -9.81
CA SER A 204 -3.80 -2.48 -11.19
C SER A 204 -3.28 -1.07 -11.48
N CYS A 205 -2.20 -0.97 -12.24
CA CYS A 205 -1.72 0.34 -12.71
C CYS A 205 -2.60 0.86 -13.85
N THR A 206 -2.30 2.06 -14.34
CA THR A 206 -3.05 2.72 -15.42
C THR A 206 -3.12 1.91 -16.71
N GLY A 207 -2.04 1.22 -17.09
CA GLY A 207 -1.98 0.43 -18.33
C GLY A 207 -2.00 1.27 -19.61
N ILE A 208 -2.05 0.58 -20.76
CA ILE A 208 -1.95 1.18 -22.10
C ILE A 208 -3.10 2.12 -22.46
N GLU A 209 -4.20 2.09 -21.71
CA GLU A 209 -5.34 3.00 -21.90
C GLU A 209 -4.90 4.47 -21.82
N PHE A 210 -3.96 4.80 -20.91
CA PHE A 210 -3.46 6.17 -20.75
C PHE A 210 -1.96 6.30 -20.48
N CYS A 211 -1.24 5.23 -20.13
CA CYS A 211 0.19 5.29 -19.83
C CYS A 211 1.05 4.99 -21.07
N ASN A 212 1.87 5.94 -21.47
CA ASN A 212 2.79 5.81 -22.61
C ASN A 212 3.97 4.84 -22.36
N LEU A 213 4.20 4.42 -21.12
CA LEU A 213 5.22 3.42 -20.75
C LEU A 213 4.64 2.00 -20.66
N ALA A 214 3.31 1.86 -20.76
CA ALA A 214 2.67 0.57 -20.56
C ALA A 214 2.90 -0.36 -21.76
N VAL A 215 3.17 -1.62 -21.45
CA VAL A 215 3.35 -2.69 -22.44
C VAL A 215 2.03 -3.36 -22.82
N GLY A 216 0.97 -3.19 -22.02
CA GLY A 216 -0.33 -3.80 -22.27
C GLY A 216 -1.46 -3.17 -21.46
N GLU A 217 -2.67 -3.63 -21.74
CA GLU A 217 -3.89 -3.23 -21.02
C GLU A 217 -3.96 -3.95 -19.66
N THR A 218 -4.34 -3.21 -18.62
CA THR A 218 -4.29 -3.67 -17.23
C THR A 218 -5.63 -3.62 -16.53
N LYS A 219 -6.33 -2.47 -16.56
CA LYS A 219 -7.53 -2.26 -15.73
C LYS A 219 -8.72 -3.07 -16.25
N ASN A 220 -9.04 -2.96 -17.53
CA ASN A 220 -10.19 -3.64 -18.12
C ASN A 220 -9.98 -5.15 -18.14
N ARG A 221 -8.75 -5.60 -18.43
CA ARG A 221 -8.32 -6.99 -18.39
C ARG A 221 -8.43 -7.57 -16.99
N MET A 222 -7.99 -6.84 -15.97
CA MET A 222 -8.16 -7.27 -14.57
C MET A 222 -9.64 -7.41 -14.23
N ILE A 223 -10.47 -6.42 -14.56
CA ILE A 223 -11.93 -6.47 -14.28
C ILE A 223 -12.57 -7.70 -14.93
N ARG A 224 -12.25 -7.98 -16.20
CA ARG A 224 -12.75 -9.17 -16.91
C ARG A 224 -12.28 -10.47 -16.25
N MET A 225 -10.99 -10.58 -15.98
CA MET A 225 -10.40 -11.78 -15.37
C MET A 225 -10.98 -12.06 -13.99
N VAL A 226 -11.19 -11.02 -13.17
CA VAL A 226 -11.81 -11.15 -11.86
C VAL A 226 -13.26 -11.61 -11.98
N GLY A 227 -14.02 -11.07 -12.94
CA GLY A 227 -15.38 -11.53 -13.21
C GLY A 227 -15.44 -13.01 -13.60
N GLU A 228 -14.51 -13.46 -14.46
CA GLU A 228 -14.39 -14.88 -14.85
C GLU A 228 -14.02 -15.76 -13.64
N LEU A 229 -13.06 -15.33 -12.80
CA LEU A 229 -12.67 -16.06 -11.58
C LEU A 229 -13.79 -16.12 -10.55
N GLU A 230 -14.55 -15.04 -10.37
CA GLU A 230 -15.72 -15.01 -9.48
C GLU A 230 -16.80 -16.02 -9.91
N GLN A 231 -16.94 -16.27 -11.21
CA GLN A 231 -17.87 -17.26 -11.75
C GLN A 231 -17.32 -18.69 -11.64
N LEU A 232 -16.10 -18.92 -12.13
CA LEU A 232 -15.50 -20.25 -12.22
C LEU A 232 -15.06 -20.82 -10.86
N CYS A 233 -14.63 -19.95 -9.96
CA CYS A 233 -14.05 -20.32 -8.67
C CYS A 233 -14.83 -19.73 -7.50
N SER A 234 -16.15 -19.58 -7.62
CA SER A 234 -17.03 -19.01 -6.59
C SER A 234 -16.93 -19.73 -5.23
N TYR A 235 -16.53 -21.01 -5.23
CA TYR A 235 -16.28 -21.83 -4.05
C TYR A 235 -15.01 -21.43 -3.28
N TYR A 236 -14.06 -20.72 -3.89
CA TYR A 236 -12.80 -20.34 -3.27
C TYR A 236 -12.99 -19.17 -2.30
N LYS A 237 -12.73 -19.40 -1.01
CA LYS A 237 -12.93 -18.44 0.08
C LYS A 237 -11.67 -18.09 0.86
N ASP A 238 -10.49 -18.52 0.41
CA ASP A 238 -9.23 -18.11 1.03
C ASP A 238 -8.80 -16.72 0.54
N GLN A 239 -7.89 -16.10 1.27
CA GLN A 239 -7.33 -14.80 0.92
C GLN A 239 -6.40 -14.92 -0.28
N VAL A 240 -6.66 -14.15 -1.34
CA VAL A 240 -5.76 -14.02 -2.49
C VAL A 240 -4.86 -12.82 -2.24
N THR A 241 -3.56 -13.05 -2.11
CA THR A 241 -2.58 -11.97 -1.95
C THR A 241 -1.96 -11.66 -3.31
N VAL A 242 -2.07 -10.42 -3.78
CA VAL A 242 -1.39 -9.96 -5.00
C VAL A 242 -0.27 -9.01 -4.59
N PRO A 243 0.98 -9.47 -4.48
CA PRO A 243 2.09 -8.58 -4.20
C PRO A 243 2.29 -7.68 -5.42
N PRO A 244 2.74 -6.44 -5.21
CA PRO A 244 2.96 -5.46 -6.28
C PRO A 244 4.02 -5.89 -7.31
N GLU A 245 4.79 -6.94 -7.04
CA GLU A 245 5.74 -7.62 -7.95
C GLU A 245 5.97 -9.05 -7.39
N PRO A 246 6.48 -10.04 -8.16
CA PRO A 246 6.92 -11.31 -7.59
C PRO A 246 8.03 -11.08 -6.55
N LEU A 247 7.64 -10.94 -5.28
CA LEU A 247 8.53 -10.93 -4.13
C LEU A 247 9.11 -12.34 -3.99
N MET A 248 10.23 -12.60 -4.68
CA MET A 248 11.07 -13.77 -4.45
C MET A 248 11.67 -13.65 -3.03
N GLY A 249 10.99 -14.19 -2.02
CA GLY A 249 11.59 -14.26 -0.69
C GLY A 249 10.68 -14.68 0.46
N SER A 250 9.37 -14.41 0.42
CA SER A 250 8.49 -14.87 1.49
C SER A 250 7.88 -16.23 1.14
N LYS A 251 8.50 -17.31 1.63
CA LYS A 251 7.80 -18.59 1.85
C LYS A 251 6.72 -18.35 2.91
N LYS A 252 5.55 -17.83 2.52
CA LYS A 252 4.34 -17.86 3.34
C LYS A 252 3.17 -18.30 2.49
N SER A 253 2.50 -19.32 2.99
CA SER A 253 1.39 -20.06 2.39
C SER A 253 0.19 -19.14 2.09
N ALA A 254 0.01 -18.77 0.83
CA ALA A 254 -1.29 -18.53 0.19
C ALA A 254 -1.05 -18.19 -1.30
N SER A 255 -1.96 -18.65 -2.14
CA SER A 255 -2.05 -18.47 -3.59
C SER A 255 -1.80 -17.02 -4.03
N THR A 256 -0.59 -16.79 -4.51
CA THR A 256 -0.10 -15.48 -4.91
C THR A 256 -0.03 -15.42 -6.44
N CYS A 257 -0.82 -14.55 -7.09
CA CYS A 257 -0.80 -14.40 -8.55
C CYS A 257 -0.57 -12.93 -8.92
N SER A 258 0.55 -12.64 -9.58
CA SER A 258 0.87 -11.33 -10.13
C SER A 258 1.13 -11.45 -11.63
N LEU A 259 0.62 -10.50 -12.42
CA LEU A 259 0.79 -10.47 -13.87
C LEU A 259 1.62 -9.25 -14.25
N ALA A 260 2.77 -9.48 -14.87
CA ALA A 260 3.59 -8.44 -15.46
C ALA A 260 3.43 -8.46 -16.99
N GLY A 261 3.08 -7.32 -17.58
CA GLY A 261 2.99 -7.19 -19.04
C GLY A 261 4.35 -7.39 -19.70
N LYS A 262 4.44 -8.31 -20.65
CA LYS A 262 5.59 -8.49 -21.55
C LYS A 262 5.10 -8.47 -23.00
N GLN A 263 5.87 -7.86 -23.90
CA GLN A 263 5.64 -8.05 -25.33
C GLN A 263 6.01 -9.50 -25.66
N VAL A 264 5.03 -10.26 -26.11
CA VAL A 264 5.26 -11.63 -26.61
C VAL A 264 5.29 -11.55 -28.12
N ARG A 265 6.44 -11.89 -28.72
CA ARG A 265 6.56 -12.03 -30.16
C ARG A 265 6.04 -13.42 -30.53
N MET A 266 4.87 -13.52 -31.17
CA MET A 266 4.44 -14.77 -31.78
C MET A 266 5.29 -15.00 -33.03
N LEU A 267 6.38 -15.76 -32.88
CA LEU A 267 7.14 -16.28 -34.01
C LEU A 267 6.31 -17.40 -34.64
N GLY A 268 5.71 -17.13 -35.80
CA GLY A 268 5.09 -18.14 -36.66
C GLY A 268 3.60 -17.97 -36.86
N LEU A 269 3.19 -16.97 -37.64
CA LEU A 269 2.01 -17.01 -38.50
C LEU A 269 2.33 -16.15 -39.73
N THR A 270 2.82 -16.82 -40.77
CA THR A 270 2.90 -16.29 -42.13
C THR A 270 1.47 -16.20 -42.66
N PHE A 271 1.04 -15.02 -43.10
CA PHE A 271 0.01 -14.87 -44.12
C PHE A 271 0.70 -14.42 -45.40
#